data_AF-A0A2R6DDM3-F1
#
_entry.id   AF-A0A2R6DDM3-F1
#
_cell.length_a   1.000
_cell.length_b   1.000
_cell.length_c   1.000
_cell.angle_alpha   90.00
_cell.angle_beta   90.00
_cell.angle_gamma   90.00
#
_symmetry.space_group_name_H-M   'P 1'
#
loop_
_entity.id
_entity.type
_entity.pdbx_description
1 polymer ?
#
loop_
_entity_poly.entity_id
_entity_poly.type
_entity_poly.pdbx_seq_one_letter_code
_entity_poly.pdbx_strand_id
1 'polypeptide(L)'
;MDWPAGHSHRSIDAVRLVEPYFEEDIIPFANHGPEVLNSVEEADVELIEVKQNLNRNVIGQVVAGRDLFSADYEPASIKGIALCANTDSALEWVCEQENIIVEIYEPVELE
;
A
#
# COMPACT_ATOMS: atom_id res chain seq x y z
N MET A 1 1.07 15.09 -13.28
CA MET A 1 -0.38 15.29 -13.45
C MET A 1 -0.81 16.52 -12.64
N ASP A 2 -1.83 17.29 -13.06
CA ASP A 2 -2.42 18.35 -12.22
C ASP A 2 -3.59 17.77 -11.40
N TRP A 3 -3.42 17.70 -10.08
CA TRP A 3 -4.48 17.23 -9.17
C TRP A 3 -5.67 18.19 -9.12
N PRO A 4 -6.92 17.70 -8.93
CA PRO A 4 -8.09 18.55 -8.73
C PRO A 4 -7.92 19.51 -7.53
N ALA A 5 -8.56 20.68 -7.61
CA ALA A 5 -8.53 21.65 -6.53
C ALA A 5 -9.10 21.05 -5.22
N GLY A 6 -8.43 21.31 -4.09
CA GLY A 6 -8.85 20.83 -2.76
C GLY A 6 -8.40 19.41 -2.40
N HIS A 7 -7.51 18.79 -3.19
CA HIS A 7 -6.91 17.51 -2.83
C HIS A 7 -6.05 17.61 -1.57
N SER A 8 -6.00 16.51 -0.82
CA SER A 8 -4.98 16.30 0.21
C SER A 8 -4.11 15.14 -0.24
N HIS A 9 -2.78 15.29 -0.17
CA HIS A 9 -1.86 14.16 -0.28
C HIS A 9 -1.96 13.31 0.99
N ARG A 10 -3.00 12.48 1.09
CA ARG A 10 -3.09 11.44 2.12
C ARG A 10 -2.43 10.20 1.56
N SER A 11 -1.41 9.73 2.27
CA SER A 11 -0.67 8.56 1.90
C SER A 11 -1.26 7.28 2.47
N ILE A 12 -0.86 6.18 1.84
CA ILE A 12 -0.85 4.83 2.40
C ILE A 12 0.06 4.74 3.63
N ASP A 13 -0.14 3.70 4.45
CA ASP A 13 0.67 3.42 5.63
C ASP A 13 2.15 3.14 5.28
N ALA A 14 2.45 2.25 4.33
CA ALA A 14 3.82 1.92 3.93
C ALA A 14 3.98 1.46 2.46
N VAL A 15 5.22 1.51 1.95
CA VAL A 15 5.62 0.93 0.66
C VAL A 15 6.76 -0.07 0.84
N ARG A 16 6.81 -1.09 0.00
CA ARG A 16 7.93 -2.04 -0.10
C ARG A 16 8.39 -2.07 -1.56
N LEU A 17 9.68 -1.84 -1.80
CA LEU A 17 10.29 -1.97 -3.13
C LEU A 17 10.68 -3.44 -3.36
N VAL A 18 10.43 -3.98 -4.55
CA VAL A 18 10.60 -5.42 -4.83
C VAL A 18 11.74 -5.69 -5.82
N GLU A 19 11.79 -4.99 -6.95
CA GLU A 19 12.88 -5.05 -7.92
C GLU A 19 13.17 -3.63 -8.48
N PRO A 20 14.44 -3.30 -8.83
CA PRO A 20 15.69 -4.02 -8.58
C PRO A 20 16.24 -3.84 -7.14
N TYR A 21 15.49 -3.14 -6.29
CA TYR A 21 15.87 -2.82 -4.92
C TYR A 21 15.40 -3.93 -3.97
N PHE A 22 16.33 -4.78 -3.54
CA PHE A 22 16.09 -5.93 -2.65
C PHE A 22 16.35 -5.65 -1.17
N GLU A 23 16.57 -4.39 -0.77
CA GLU A 23 16.63 -4.10 0.66
C GLU A 23 15.21 -4.22 1.23
N GLU A 24 15.02 -5.20 2.12
CA GLU A 24 13.76 -5.63 2.75
C GLU A 24 13.08 -4.56 3.64
N ASP A 25 13.24 -3.29 3.31
CA ASP A 25 12.72 -2.21 4.11
C ASP A 25 11.27 -1.93 3.72
N ILE A 26 10.36 -2.30 4.63
CA ILE A 26 9.02 -1.71 4.67
C ILE A 26 9.22 -0.24 5.05
N ILE A 27 8.95 0.66 4.12
CA ILE A 27 9.18 2.09 4.28
C ILE A 27 7.87 2.74 4.75
N PRO A 28 7.76 3.22 6.01
CA PRO A 28 6.55 3.86 6.49
C PRO A 28 6.38 5.22 5.81
N PHE A 29 5.33 5.40 5.02
CA PHE A 29 5.22 6.58 4.17
C PHE A 29 5.11 7.89 4.98
N ALA A 30 4.59 7.80 6.22
CA ALA A 30 4.48 8.93 7.14
C ALA A 30 5.84 9.54 7.55
N ASN A 31 6.95 8.82 7.39
CA ASN A 31 8.26 9.21 7.93
C ASN A 31 9.31 9.55 6.88
N HIS A 32 9.01 9.43 5.58
CA HIS A 32 9.98 9.63 4.52
C HIS A 32 9.64 10.81 3.60
N GLY A 33 10.68 11.60 3.29
CA GLY A 33 10.60 12.72 2.35
C GLY A 33 10.75 12.29 0.90
N PRO A 34 10.78 13.27 -0.04
CA PRO A 34 10.83 13.03 -1.49
C PRO A 34 11.98 12.15 -2.00
N GLU A 35 13.01 11.95 -1.18
CA GLU A 35 14.24 11.24 -1.56
C GLU A 35 14.03 9.74 -1.72
N VAL A 36 13.14 9.12 -0.93
CA VAL A 36 12.72 7.72 -1.15
C VAL A 36 11.94 7.59 -2.46
N LEU A 37 11.21 8.64 -2.83
CA LEU A 37 10.30 8.64 -3.98
C LEU A 37 11.05 8.71 -5.32
N ASN A 38 12.29 9.21 -5.33
CA ASN A 38 13.15 9.16 -6.52
C ASN A 38 13.56 7.74 -6.90
N SER A 39 13.48 6.77 -5.97
CA SER A 39 13.80 5.36 -6.23
C SER A 39 12.56 4.55 -6.64
N VAL A 40 11.38 5.17 -6.66
CA VAL A 40 10.10 4.52 -7.00
C VAL A 40 9.85 4.50 -8.50
N GLU A 41 10.34 5.49 -9.23
CA GLU A 41 10.23 5.57 -10.68
C GLU A 41 10.90 4.32 -11.29
N GLU A 42 10.15 3.59 -12.12
CA GLU A 42 10.56 2.31 -12.72
C GLU A 42 10.75 1.11 -11.76
N ALA A 43 10.44 1.24 -10.46
CA ALA A 43 10.48 0.13 -9.51
C ALA A 43 9.16 -0.67 -9.49
N ASP A 44 9.26 -1.95 -9.11
CA ASP A 44 8.10 -2.73 -8.72
C ASP A 44 7.77 -2.45 -7.24
N VAL A 45 6.54 -2.01 -6.97
CA VAL A 45 6.12 -1.49 -5.66
C VAL A 45 4.97 -2.29 -5.07
N GLU A 46 5.10 -2.64 -3.80
CA GLU A 46 4.02 -3.12 -2.97
C GLU A 46 3.54 -2.02 -2.02
N LEU A 47 2.24 -1.77 -2.07
CA LEU A 47 1.57 -0.70 -1.37
C LEU A 47 0.78 -1.29 -0.20
N ILE A 48 1.25 -1.06 1.01
CA ILE A 48 0.82 -1.81 2.20
C ILE A 48 -0.08 -0.92 3.06
N GLU A 49 -1.35 -1.32 3.20
CA GLU A 49 -2.27 -0.75 4.17
C GLU A 49 -2.43 -1.72 5.36
N VAL A 50 -2.19 -1.24 6.58
CA VAL A 50 -2.19 -2.06 7.79
C VAL A 50 -3.42 -1.76 8.63
N LYS A 51 -4.21 -2.80 8.96
CA LYS A 51 -5.36 -2.68 9.87
C LYS A 51 -5.54 -3.97 10.67
N GLN A 52 -6.14 -3.88 11.85
CA GLN A 52 -6.40 -5.08 12.66
C GLN A 52 -7.38 -6.07 12.00
N ASN A 53 -8.36 -5.57 11.24
CA ASN A 53 -9.39 -6.39 10.59
C ASN A 53 -9.49 -6.01 9.12
N LEU A 54 -9.53 -7.02 8.25
CA LEU A 54 -9.93 -6.83 6.86
C LEU A 54 -11.37 -6.30 6.85
N ASN A 55 -11.56 -5.16 6.22
CA ASN A 55 -12.86 -4.52 6.09
C ASN A 55 -12.92 -3.70 4.81
N ARG A 56 -14.14 -3.30 4.43
CA ARG A 56 -14.40 -2.54 3.20
C ARG A 56 -13.60 -1.24 3.08
N ASN A 57 -13.26 -0.60 4.20
CA ASN A 57 -12.47 0.62 4.15
C ASN A 57 -11.03 0.33 3.75
N VAL A 58 -10.41 -0.74 4.27
CA VAL A 58 -9.04 -1.14 3.92
C VAL A 58 -8.93 -1.40 2.42
N ILE A 59 -9.90 -2.12 1.87
CA ILE A 59 -9.98 -2.41 0.43
C ILE A 59 -10.05 -1.09 -0.36
N GLY A 60 -10.97 -0.19 0.02
CA GLY A 60 -11.11 1.10 -0.65
C GLY A 60 -9.86 1.98 -0.54
N GLN A 61 -9.15 1.92 0.59
CA GLN A 61 -7.89 2.63 0.79
C GLN A 61 -6.79 2.08 -0.11
N VAL A 62 -6.66 0.75 -0.22
CA VAL A 62 -5.68 0.12 -1.12
C VAL A 62 -5.98 0.45 -2.58
N VAL A 63 -7.24 0.38 -3.02
CA VAL A 63 -7.63 0.71 -4.40
C VAL A 63 -7.34 2.17 -4.71
N ALA A 64 -7.93 3.10 -3.95
CA ALA A 64 -7.74 4.53 -4.19
C ALA A 64 -6.26 4.91 -4.06
N GLY A 65 -5.58 4.33 -3.09
CA GLY A 65 -4.19 4.57 -2.83
C GLY A 65 -3.26 4.10 -3.95
N ARG A 66 -3.54 2.94 -4.58
CA ARG A 66 -2.80 2.49 -5.78
C ARG A 66 -2.92 3.49 -6.92
N ASP A 67 -4.15 3.92 -7.21
CA ASP A 67 -4.43 4.84 -8.31
C ASP A 67 -3.74 6.20 -8.08
N LEU A 68 -3.81 6.71 -6.85
CA LEU A 68 -3.16 7.96 -6.47
C LEU A 68 -1.64 7.85 -6.54
N PHE A 69 -1.07 6.78 -6.00
CA PHE A 69 0.37 6.54 -6.01
C PHE A 69 0.92 6.40 -7.44
N SER A 70 0.23 5.65 -8.30
CA SER A 70 0.64 5.50 -9.70
C SER A 70 0.62 6.82 -10.46
N ALA A 71 -0.33 7.71 -10.16
CA ALA A 71 -0.41 9.03 -10.80
C ALA A 71 0.68 10.00 -10.33
N ASP A 72 1.17 9.85 -9.09
CA ASP A 72 2.22 10.70 -8.52
C ASP A 72 3.63 10.23 -8.87
N TYR A 73 3.85 8.90 -8.94
CA TYR A 73 5.22 8.33 -8.94
C TYR A 73 5.53 7.40 -10.12
N GLU A 74 4.55 7.06 -10.97
CA GLU A 74 4.74 6.27 -12.19
C GLU A 74 5.64 5.01 -11.99
N PRO A 75 5.36 4.12 -11.01
CA PRO A 75 6.15 2.90 -10.81
C PRO A 75 6.00 1.94 -11.98
N ALA A 76 6.97 1.04 -12.19
CA ALA A 76 6.90 0.02 -13.24
C ALA A 76 5.72 -0.92 -13.04
N SER A 77 5.47 -1.32 -11.79
CA SER A 77 4.24 -1.99 -11.39
C SER A 77 3.86 -1.67 -9.96
N ILE A 78 2.57 -1.84 -9.65
CA ILE A 78 2.05 -1.64 -8.30
C ILE A 78 1.12 -2.77 -7.90
N LYS A 79 1.33 -3.27 -6.68
CA LYS A 79 0.51 -4.31 -6.07
C LYS A 79 0.01 -3.83 -4.71
N GLY A 80 -1.29 -3.97 -4.47
CA GLY A 80 -1.89 -3.63 -3.19
C GLY A 80 -1.78 -4.77 -2.20
N ILE A 81 -1.33 -4.48 -0.98
CA ILE A 81 -1.27 -5.41 0.14
C ILE A 81 -2.19 -4.90 1.25
N ALA A 82 -3.14 -5.73 1.68
CA ALA A 82 -3.90 -5.54 2.91
C ALA A 82 -3.27 -6.41 4.00
N LEU A 83 -2.51 -5.80 4.90
CA LEU A 83 -1.85 -6.50 6.01
C LEU A 83 -2.77 -6.47 7.24
N CYS A 84 -3.36 -7.62 7.58
CA CYS A 84 -4.42 -7.70 8.60
C CYS A 84 -4.17 -8.78 9.67
N ALA A 85 -4.60 -8.56 10.92
CA ALA A 85 -4.53 -9.61 11.95
C ALA A 85 -5.72 -10.60 11.84
N ASN A 86 -6.88 -10.11 11.38
CA ASN A 86 -8.09 -10.90 11.19
C ASN A 86 -8.65 -10.67 9.79
N THR A 87 -9.13 -11.74 9.17
CA THR A 87 -9.69 -11.70 7.81
C THR A 87 -11.16 -12.14 7.77
N ASP A 88 -11.80 -11.93 6.63
CA ASP A 88 -13.16 -12.36 6.33
C ASP A 88 -13.18 -12.93 4.90
N SER A 89 -13.66 -14.15 4.72
CA SER A 89 -13.55 -14.84 3.43
C SER A 89 -14.36 -14.20 2.30
N ALA A 90 -15.46 -13.50 2.60
CA ALA A 90 -16.18 -12.75 1.58
C ALA A 90 -15.37 -11.53 1.12
N LEU A 91 -14.64 -10.90 2.05
CA LEU A 91 -13.75 -9.79 1.73
C LEU A 91 -12.44 -10.25 1.07
N GLU A 92 -11.90 -11.42 1.42
CA GLU A 92 -10.77 -12.03 0.71
C GLU A 92 -11.12 -12.28 -0.76
N TRP A 93 -12.33 -12.79 -1.03
CA TRP A 93 -12.83 -12.93 -2.40
C TRP A 93 -12.89 -11.59 -3.15
N VAL A 94 -13.33 -10.51 -2.49
CA VAL A 94 -13.31 -9.16 -3.09
C VAL A 94 -11.87 -8.71 -3.36
N CYS A 95 -10.94 -8.94 -2.43
CA CYS A 95 -9.53 -8.62 -2.63
C CYS A 95 -8.95 -9.35 -3.85
N GLU A 96 -9.29 -10.63 -4.07
CA GLU A 96 -8.90 -11.36 -5.27
C GLU A 96 -9.42 -10.71 -6.55
N GLN A 97 -10.67 -10.24 -6.56
CA GLN A 97 -11.23 -9.56 -7.74
C GLN A 97 -10.51 -8.23 -8.04
N GLU A 98 -10.02 -7.55 -7.02
CA GLU A 98 -9.32 -6.26 -7.11
C GLU A 98 -7.79 -6.40 -7.24
N ASN A 99 -7.27 -7.63 -7.36
CA ASN A 99 -5.83 -7.94 -7.36
C ASN A 99 -5.09 -7.38 -6.12
N ILE A 100 -5.71 -7.50 -4.95
CA ILE A 100 -5.14 -7.15 -3.65
C ILE A 100 -4.70 -8.44 -2.96
N ILE A 101 -3.45 -8.47 -2.50
CA ILE A 101 -2.96 -9.57 -1.66
C ILE A 101 -3.35 -9.29 -0.21
N VAL A 102 -3.92 -10.29 0.45
CA VAL A 102 -4.13 -10.27 1.89
C VAL A 102 -2.97 -10.99 2.57
N GLU A 103 -2.22 -10.28 3.40
CA GLU A 103 -1.18 -10.85 4.26
C GLU A 103 -1.64 -10.80 5.71
N ILE A 104 -1.25 -11.80 6.51
CA ILE A 104 -1.65 -11.90 7.91
C ILE A 104 -0.44 -11.62 8.81
N TYR A 105 -0.61 -10.75 9.80
CA TYR A 105 0.37 -10.55 10.86
C TYR A 105 -0.13 -11.05 12.21
N GLU A 106 0.78 -11.56 13.03
CA GLU A 106 0.51 -11.86 14.43
C GLU A 106 0.74 -10.58 15.27
N PRO A 107 -0.26 -10.07 15.99
CA PRO A 107 -0.06 -8.94 16.90
C PRO A 107 0.91 -9.36 18.01
N VAL A 108 1.98 -8.60 18.19
CA VAL A 108 2.84 -8.77 19.36
C VAL A 108 2.21 -7.98 20.51
N GLU A 109 1.84 -8.65 21.61
CA GLU A 109 1.50 -7.95 22.85
C GLU A 109 2.77 -7.28 23.40
N LEU A 110 2.75 -5.95 23.50
CA LEU A 110 3.82 -5.21 24.13
C LEU A 110 3.60 -5.24 25.64
N GLU A 111 4.54 -5.85 26.38
CA GLU A 111 4.58 -5.87 27.86
C GLU A 111 4.78 -4.46 28.46
#